data_AF-A0A7L4PPA5-F1
#
_entry.id   AF-A0A7L4PPA5-F1
#
_cell.length_a   1.000
_cell.length_b   1.000
_cell.length_c   1.000
_cell.angle_alpha   90.00
_cell.angle_beta   90.00
_cell.angle_gamma   90.00
#
_symmetry.space_group_name_H-M   'P 1'
#
loop_
_entity.id
_entity.type
_entity.pdbx_description
1 polymer ?
#
loop_
_entity_poly.entity_id
_entity_poly.type
_entity_poly.pdbx_seq_one_letter_code
_entity_poly.pdbx_strand_id
1 'polypeptide(L)'
;MEQQKSNTFYSKGSKKFKQKIYSKKTKKLNMGRVSDFKWDLNQVLNKLPEEKAGLIRGPLYAKASKIGVEEAKKFLKDKEDEGVIDKDIAMEILRVLTKYSKFR
;
A
#
# COMPACT_ATOMS: atom_id res chain seq x y z
N MET A 1 29.12 44.23 20.45
CA MET A 1 28.47 44.40 19.13
C MET A 1 29.51 43.96 18.12
N GLU A 2 29.45 42.70 17.66
CA GLU A 2 28.94 42.31 16.32
C GLU A 2 29.97 42.69 15.22
N GLN A 3 30.48 41.85 14.31
CA GLN A 3 29.85 40.81 13.50
C GLN A 3 30.77 39.59 13.26
N GLN A 4 30.16 38.41 13.20
CA GLN A 4 30.74 37.18 12.65
C GLN A 4 30.70 37.26 11.11
N LYS A 5 31.84 37.07 10.44
CA LYS A 5 31.93 37.00 8.98
C LYS A 5 31.58 35.59 8.50
N SER A 6 30.68 35.57 7.51
CA SER A 6 30.10 34.44 6.81
C SER A 6 31.12 33.50 6.15
N ASN A 7 31.04 32.20 6.44
CA ASN A 7 31.59 31.15 5.59
C ASN A 7 30.49 30.59 4.69
N THR A 8 30.45 31.06 3.45
CA THR A 8 29.60 30.51 2.39
C THR A 8 30.21 29.19 1.92
N PHE A 9 29.68 28.06 2.42
CA PHE A 9 30.01 26.75 1.89
C PHE A 9 29.32 26.55 0.54
N TYR A 10 30.09 26.58 -0.54
CA TYR A 10 29.64 26.09 -1.85
C TYR A 10 29.41 24.58 -1.77
N SER A 11 28.16 24.14 -1.61
CA SER A 11 27.81 22.73 -1.78
C SER A 11 27.79 22.39 -3.27
N LYS A 12 28.86 21.75 -3.73
CA LYS A 12 28.96 21.17 -5.07
C LYS A 12 27.78 20.21 -5.29
N GLY A 13 27.01 20.47 -6.34
CA GLY A 13 25.86 19.67 -6.74
C GLY A 13 26.20 18.18 -6.82
N SER A 14 25.53 17.40 -5.98
CA SER A 14 25.60 15.94 -6.02
C SER A 14 24.85 15.45 -7.27
N LYS A 15 25.62 15.00 -8.27
CA LYS A 15 25.10 14.23 -9.40
C LYS A 15 24.41 12.98 -8.85
N LYS A 16 23.08 13.02 -8.74
CA LYS A 16 22.26 11.84 -8.39
C LYS A 16 22.45 10.80 -9.48
N PHE A 17 23.29 9.79 -9.21
CA PHE A 17 23.30 8.54 -9.96
C PHE A 17 21.89 7.95 -9.87
N LYS A 18 21.07 8.13 -10.90
CA LYS A 18 19.82 7.38 -11.05
C LYS A 18 20.21 5.94 -11.38
N GLN A 19 20.50 5.16 -10.34
CA GLN A 19 20.54 3.70 -10.46
C GLN A 19 19.22 3.30 -11.13
N LYS A 20 19.32 2.65 -12.29
CA LYS A 20 18.19 2.13 -13.03
C LYS A 20 17.66 0.97 -12.19
N ILE A 21 16.78 1.27 -11.22
CA ILE A 21 16.11 0.24 -10.41
C ILE A 21 15.33 -0.60 -11.41
N TYR A 22 15.86 -1.77 -11.76
CA TYR A 22 15.05 -2.83 -12.34
C TYR A 22 13.97 -3.12 -11.29
N SER A 23 12.78 -2.55 -11.47
CA SER A 23 11.67 -2.89 -10.60
C SER A 23 11.43 -4.38 -10.80
N LYS A 24 11.72 -5.20 -9.78
CA LYS A 24 11.27 -6.58 -9.76
C LYS A 24 9.80 -6.57 -10.17
N LYS A 25 9.43 -7.40 -11.16
CA LYS A 25 8.03 -7.57 -11.54
C LYS A 25 7.27 -7.95 -10.28
N THR A 26 6.40 -7.07 -9.81
CA THR A 26 5.66 -7.25 -8.56
C THR A 26 4.21 -7.49 -8.91
N LYS A 27 3.54 -8.41 -8.21
CA LYS A 27 2.08 -8.52 -8.35
C LYS A 27 1.47 -7.26 -7.75
N LYS A 28 0.74 -6.51 -8.57
CA LYS A 28 -0.01 -5.31 -8.16
C LYS A 28 -1.48 -5.48 -8.50
N LEU A 29 -2.31 -4.62 -7.94
CA LEU A 29 -3.72 -4.57 -8.31
C LEU A 29 -3.87 -4.26 -9.80
N ASN A 30 -4.76 -5.00 -10.48
CA ASN A 30 -5.10 -4.76 -11.87
C ASN A 30 -5.95 -3.49 -11.99
N MET A 31 -5.32 -2.40 -12.45
CA MET A 31 -5.97 -1.09 -12.54
C MET A 31 -7.17 -1.06 -13.50
N GLY A 32 -7.22 -1.96 -14.49
CA GLY A 32 -8.37 -2.08 -15.41
C GLY A 32 -9.61 -2.73 -14.79
N ARG A 33 -9.49 -3.30 -13.58
CA ARG A 33 -10.59 -3.97 -12.86
C ARG A 33 -10.78 -3.41 -11.44
N VAL A 34 -10.41 -2.14 -11.25
CA VAL A 34 -10.47 -1.49 -9.92
C VAL A 34 -11.91 -1.33 -9.44
N SER A 35 -12.85 -1.06 -10.32
CA SER A 35 -14.27 -0.95 -9.95
C SER A 35 -14.80 -2.29 -9.42
N ASP A 36 -14.59 -3.39 -10.16
CA ASP A 36 -14.93 -4.75 -9.72
C ASP A 36 -14.27 -5.08 -8.37
N PHE A 37 -12.97 -4.77 -8.23
CA PHE A 37 -12.23 -5.01 -7.00
C PHE A 37 -12.83 -4.23 -5.82
N LYS A 38 -13.15 -2.94 -5.99
CA LYS A 38 -13.73 -2.11 -4.93
C LYS A 38 -15.11 -2.62 -4.52
N TRP A 39 -15.89 -3.11 -5.49
CA TRP A 39 -17.20 -3.68 -5.22
C TRP A 39 -17.08 -5.00 -4.45
N ASP A 40 -16.26 -5.95 -4.92
CA ASP A 40 -16.02 -7.23 -4.21
C ASP A 40 -15.43 -7.00 -2.81
N LEU A 41 -14.48 -6.08 -2.68
CA LEU A 41 -13.90 -5.70 -1.39
C LEU A 41 -14.96 -5.15 -0.44
N ASN A 42 -15.88 -4.33 -0.95
CA ASN A 42 -16.98 -3.80 -0.14
C ASN A 42 -17.92 -4.88 0.37
N GLN A 43 -18.25 -5.87 -0.46
CA GLN A 43 -19.12 -6.97 -0.02
C GLN A 43 -18.53 -7.70 1.19
N VAL A 44 -17.20 -7.85 1.21
CA VAL A 44 -16.51 -8.45 2.35
C VAL A 44 -16.46 -7.48 3.54
N LEU A 45 -16.11 -6.21 3.31
CA LEU A 45 -15.99 -5.22 4.39
C LEU A 45 -17.33 -4.84 5.03
N ASN A 46 -18.46 -4.95 4.33
CA ASN A 46 -19.80 -4.71 4.88
C ASN A 46 -20.19 -5.68 5.99
N LYS A 47 -19.45 -6.79 6.17
CA LYS A 47 -19.61 -7.71 7.31
C LYS A 47 -19.00 -7.16 8.60
N LEU A 48 -18.17 -6.11 8.50
CA LEU A 48 -17.55 -5.43 9.63
C LEU A 48 -18.31 -4.16 9.98
N PRO A 49 -18.16 -3.64 11.21
CA PRO A 49 -18.54 -2.27 11.54
C PRO A 49 -17.86 -1.26 10.62
N GLU A 50 -18.57 -0.19 10.25
CA GLU A 50 -18.08 0.84 9.32
C GLU A 50 -16.74 1.45 9.78
N GLU A 51 -16.55 1.63 11.09
CA GLU A 51 -15.30 2.12 11.69
C GLU A 51 -14.10 1.24 11.30
N LYS A 52 -14.25 -0.09 11.39
CA LYS A 52 -13.22 -1.06 11.04
C LYS A 52 -13.04 -1.16 9.53
N ALA A 53 -14.13 -1.12 8.77
CA ALA A 53 -14.10 -1.15 7.30
C ALA A 53 -13.31 0.03 6.72
N GLY A 54 -13.52 1.24 7.24
CA GLY A 54 -12.81 2.45 6.83
C GLY A 54 -11.29 2.37 7.04
N LEU A 55 -10.86 1.78 8.16
CA LEU A 55 -9.44 1.59 8.49
C LEU A 55 -8.71 0.64 7.53
N ILE A 56 -9.43 -0.24 6.85
CA ILE A 56 -8.87 -1.24 5.95
C ILE A 56 -8.93 -0.75 4.51
N ARG A 57 -10.09 -0.26 4.08
CA ARG A 57 -10.41 -0.01 2.68
C ARG A 57 -9.40 0.88 1.96
N GLY A 58 -9.11 2.04 2.55
CA GLY A 58 -8.18 3.03 1.99
C GLY A 58 -6.74 2.52 1.96
N PRO A 59 -6.16 2.14 3.12
CA PRO A 59 -4.79 1.65 3.19
C PRO A 59 -4.54 0.39 2.34
N LEU A 60 -5.48 -0.56 2.34
CA LEU A 60 -5.36 -1.78 1.54
C LEU A 60 -5.31 -1.46 0.04
N TYR A 61 -6.22 -0.61 -0.45
CA TYR A 61 -6.21 -0.18 -1.85
C TYR A 61 -4.91 0.53 -2.22
N ALA A 62 -4.42 1.43 -1.36
CA ALA A 62 -3.17 2.15 -1.59
C ALA A 62 -1.97 1.19 -1.66
N LYS A 63 -1.86 0.25 -0.71
CA LYS A 63 -0.78 -0.76 -0.68
C LYS A 63 -0.83 -1.67 -1.90
N ALA A 64 -2.00 -2.22 -2.22
CA ALA A 64 -2.19 -3.15 -3.34
C ALA A 64 -1.90 -2.51 -4.72
N SER A 65 -2.28 -1.25 -4.91
CA SER A 65 -2.12 -0.54 -6.19
C SER A 65 -0.72 0.06 -6.37
N LYS A 66 -0.15 0.68 -5.34
CA LYS A 66 1.12 1.42 -5.44
C LYS A 66 2.33 0.53 -5.16
N ILE A 67 2.28 -0.23 -4.06
CA ILE A 67 3.41 -1.01 -3.57
C ILE A 67 3.37 -2.41 -4.18
N GLY A 68 2.33 -3.17 -3.83
CA GLY A 68 2.14 -4.53 -4.31
C GLY A 68 1.19 -5.33 -3.43
N VAL A 69 0.78 -6.47 -3.97
CA VAL A 69 -0.13 -7.42 -3.32
C VAL A 69 0.51 -8.01 -2.08
N GLU A 70 1.80 -8.33 -2.09
CA GLU A 70 2.51 -8.88 -0.92
C GLU A 70 2.45 -7.93 0.28
N GLU A 71 2.66 -6.63 0.06
CA GLU A 71 2.57 -5.62 1.12
C GLU A 71 1.14 -5.47 1.64
N ALA A 72 0.14 -5.61 0.76
CA ALA A 72 -1.26 -5.64 1.16
C ALA A 72 -1.61 -6.90 1.97
N LYS A 73 -1.00 -8.06 1.68
CA LYS A 73 -1.16 -9.27 2.50
C LYS A 73 -0.57 -9.08 3.89
N LYS A 74 0.64 -8.50 3.97
CA LYS A 74 1.29 -8.21 5.25
C LYS A 74 0.41 -7.29 6.10
N PHE A 75 -0.13 -6.23 5.50
CA PHE A 75 -1.08 -5.34 6.17
C PHE A 75 -2.31 -6.06 6.73
N LEU A 76 -2.91 -6.99 5.97
CA LEU A 76 -4.06 -7.75 6.47
C LEU A 76 -3.69 -8.63 7.65
N LYS A 77 -2.50 -9.26 7.60
CA LYS A 77 -1.99 -10.05 8.71
C LYS A 77 -1.77 -9.20 9.95
N ASP A 78 -1.14 -8.02 9.80
CA ASP A 78 -0.95 -7.08 10.91
C ASP A 78 -2.31 -6.69 11.53
N LYS A 79 -3.36 -6.50 10.71
CA LYS A 79 -4.72 -6.19 11.19
C LYS A 79 -5.48 -7.36 11.81
N GLU A 80 -5.18 -8.59 11.39
CA GLU A 80 -5.65 -9.81 12.04
C GLU A 80 -4.99 -9.95 13.42
N ASP A 81 -3.67 -9.78 13.49
CA ASP A 81 -2.88 -9.88 14.72
C ASP A 81 -3.26 -8.78 15.74
N GLU A 82 -3.64 -7.58 15.27
CA GLU A 82 -4.18 -6.49 16.11
C GLU A 82 -5.63 -6.74 16.58
N GLY A 83 -6.33 -7.76 16.07
CA GLY A 83 -7.75 -8.02 16.37
C GLY A 83 -8.73 -7.03 15.72
N VAL A 84 -8.29 -6.29 14.69
CA VAL A 84 -9.16 -5.38 13.94
C VAL A 84 -10.13 -6.19 13.07
N ILE A 85 -9.64 -7.25 12.44
CA ILE A 85 -10.43 -8.18 11.64
C ILE A 85 -10.27 -9.62 12.08
N ASP A 86 -11.33 -10.40 11.87
CA ASP A 86 -11.28 -11.84 12.04
C ASP A 86 -10.54 -12.49 10.87
N LYS A 87 -9.96 -13.67 11.16
CA LYS A 87 -9.23 -14.49 10.19
C LYS A 87 -10.06 -14.84 8.95
N ASP A 88 -11.36 -15.10 9.12
CA ASP A 88 -12.26 -15.42 8.01
C ASP A 88 -12.40 -14.23 7.04
N ILE A 89 -12.57 -13.03 7.58
CA ILE A 89 -12.63 -11.79 6.80
C ILE A 89 -11.27 -11.52 6.13
N ALA A 90 -10.16 -11.69 6.84
CA ALA A 90 -8.83 -11.54 6.27
C ALA A 90 -8.61 -12.50 5.07
N MET A 91 -9.05 -13.75 5.20
CA MET A 91 -9.00 -14.75 4.12
C MET A 91 -9.89 -14.37 2.92
N GLU A 92 -11.09 -13.87 3.15
CA GLU A 92 -11.97 -13.40 2.07
C GLU A 92 -11.37 -12.21 1.31
N ILE A 93 -10.86 -11.21 2.04
CA ILE A 93 -10.19 -10.05 1.43
C ILE A 93 -8.97 -10.51 0.61
N LEU A 94 -8.20 -11.46 1.14
CA LEU A 94 -7.04 -12.03 0.45
C LEU A 94 -7.42 -12.74 -0.86
N ARG A 95 -8.56 -13.44 -0.90
CA ARG A 95 -9.08 -14.07 -2.13
C ARG A 95 -9.43 -13.01 -3.17
N VAL A 96 -10.15 -11.95 -2.76
CA VAL A 96 -10.47 -10.80 -3.64
C VAL A 96 -9.19 -10.19 -4.18
N LEU A 97 -8.22 -9.88 -3.31
CA LEU A 97 -6.95 -9.27 -3.70
C LEU A 97 -6.18 -10.12 -4.72
N THR A 98 -6.16 -11.45 -4.53
CA THR A 98 -5.48 -12.38 -5.42
C THR A 98 -6.18 -12.47 -6.78
N LYS A 99 -7.51 -12.52 -6.80
CA LYS A 99 -8.35 -12.54 -8.01
C LYS A 99 -8.10 -11.33 -8.93
N TYR A 100 -7.91 -10.15 -8.34
CA TYR A 100 -7.66 -8.92 -9.09
C TYR A 100 -6.19 -8.53 -9.19
N SER A 101 -5.27 -9.44 -8.87
CA SER A 101 -3.83 -9.19 -9.00
C SER A 101 -3.30 -9.52 -10.40
N LYS A 102 -2.34 -8.73 -10.89
CA LYS A 102 -1.58 -9.01 -12.11
C LYS A 102 -0.12 -8.63 -11.89
N PHE A 103 0.80 -9.40 -12.48
CA PHE A 103 2.22 -9.01 -12.51
C PHE A 103 2.40 -7.72 -13.29
N ARG A 104 3.10 -6.75 -12.69
CA ARG A 104 3.42 -5.45 -13.28
C ARG A 104 4.89 -5.09 -13.05
#